data_AF-A0A7L4E9B7-F1
#
_entry.id   AF-A0A7L4E9B7-F1
#
_cell.length_a   1.000
_cell.length_b   1.000
_cell.length_c   1.000
_cell.angle_alpha   90.00
_cell.angle_beta   90.00
_cell.angle_gamma   90.00
#
_symmetry.space_group_name_H-M   'P 1'
#
loop_
_entity.id
_entity.type
_entity.pdbx_description
1 polymer ?
#
loop_
_entity_poly.entity_id
_entity_poly.type
_entity_poly.pdbx_seq_one_letter_code
_entity_poly.pdbx_strand_id
1 'polypeptide(L)'
;AGDCGPLPNISHAEPRGDIKHKQSFSVGSTVTFGCVPGYTRRPFLSDTIQCLPNSRWSSPPDFCGRDCPRPPSTPFAAISPQDQQQNFYAVNTTVRYICRQGFENTTDQPPTSTCLDDLTWTEVPKLCQKKTCGAPANPEHGQVTIKDHHLGATAKVVCDRG
;
A
#
# COMPACT_ATOMS: atom_id res chain seq x y z
N ALA A 1 23.22 -32.99 -26.85
CA ALA A 1 22.40 -31.94 -26.21
C ALA A 1 22.93 -31.78 -24.80
N GLY A 2 23.40 -30.59 -24.41
CA GLY A 2 24.01 -30.39 -23.10
C GLY A 2 22.98 -29.91 -22.08
N ASP A 3 23.04 -30.42 -20.87
CA ASP A 3 22.28 -29.90 -19.74
C ASP A 3 22.87 -28.55 -19.27
N CYS A 4 22.03 -27.69 -18.68
CA CYS A 4 22.51 -26.55 -17.93
C CYS A 4 23.13 -27.00 -16.61
N GLY A 5 24.21 -26.34 -16.22
CA GLY A 5 24.86 -26.54 -14.93
C GLY A 5 24.07 -25.98 -13.74
N PRO A 6 24.73 -25.75 -12.59
CA PRO A 6 24.08 -25.23 -11.40
C PRO A 6 23.42 -23.86 -11.64
N LEU A 7 22.48 -23.52 -10.78
CA LEU A 7 21.72 -22.28 -10.90
C LEU A 7 22.63 -21.05 -10.76
N PRO A 8 22.41 -20.01 -11.58
CA PRO A 8 23.13 -18.75 -11.44
C PRO A 8 22.71 -18.05 -10.14
N ASN A 9 23.61 -17.25 -9.59
CA ASN A 9 23.27 -16.36 -8.49
C ASN A 9 22.42 -15.20 -9.04
N ILE A 10 21.21 -15.01 -8.50
CA ILE A 10 20.32 -13.90 -8.85
C ILE A 10 20.29 -12.92 -7.69
N SER A 11 20.48 -11.64 -7.99
CA SER A 11 20.49 -10.58 -6.98
C SER A 11 19.21 -10.59 -6.14
N HIS A 12 19.38 -10.69 -4.82
CA HIS A 12 18.30 -10.61 -3.83
C HIS A 12 17.19 -11.66 -4.03
N ALA A 13 17.51 -12.80 -4.64
CA ALA A 13 16.55 -13.87 -4.87
C ALA A 13 17.16 -15.26 -4.64
N GLU A 14 16.31 -16.19 -4.21
CA GLU A 14 16.66 -17.61 -4.01
C GLU A 14 15.70 -18.51 -4.78
N PRO A 15 16.17 -19.67 -5.31
CA PRO A 15 15.30 -20.59 -6.02
C PRO A 15 14.25 -21.18 -5.08
N ARG A 16 13.02 -21.33 -5.57
CA ARG A 16 11.95 -21.95 -4.78
C ARG A 16 12.15 -23.46 -4.67
N GLY A 17 12.11 -23.98 -3.45
CA GLY A 17 12.24 -25.40 -3.14
C GLY A 17 13.68 -25.90 -3.06
N ASP A 18 13.85 -27.21 -2.81
CA ASP A 18 15.13 -27.84 -2.51
C ASP A 18 15.99 -28.15 -3.76
N ILE A 19 16.01 -27.23 -4.73
CA ILE A 19 16.75 -27.37 -6.01
C ILE A 19 18.06 -26.58 -6.06
N LYS A 20 18.37 -25.83 -4.99
CA LYS A 20 19.60 -25.02 -4.87
C LYS A 20 20.89 -25.85 -5.02
N HIS A 21 20.85 -27.12 -4.60
CA HIS A 21 21.99 -28.05 -4.66
C HIS A 21 22.04 -28.91 -5.91
N LYS A 22 21.05 -28.80 -6.81
CA LYS A 22 21.01 -29.61 -8.02
C LYS A 22 22.09 -29.13 -9.00
N GLN A 23 22.87 -30.07 -9.52
CA GLN A 23 24.04 -29.78 -10.37
C GLN A 23 23.74 -29.79 -11.87
N SER A 24 22.63 -30.41 -12.30
CA SER A 24 22.26 -30.53 -13.70
C SER A 24 20.77 -30.32 -13.95
N PHE A 25 20.43 -29.59 -15.01
CA PHE A 25 19.07 -29.31 -15.45
C PHE A 25 18.96 -29.51 -16.96
N SER A 26 18.01 -30.33 -17.40
CA SER A 26 17.79 -30.60 -18.81
C SER A 26 17.34 -29.34 -19.57
N VAL A 27 17.71 -29.23 -20.84
CA VAL A 27 17.27 -28.15 -21.73
C VAL A 27 15.74 -28.03 -21.70
N GLY A 28 15.25 -26.80 -21.56
CA GLY A 28 13.83 -26.50 -21.39
C GLY A 28 13.36 -26.45 -19.94
N SER A 29 14.15 -26.90 -18.97
CA SER A 29 13.82 -26.76 -17.54
C SER A 29 13.66 -25.30 -17.15
N THR A 30 12.63 -25.00 -16.37
CA THR A 30 12.36 -23.68 -15.79
C THR A 30 12.52 -23.71 -14.29
N VAL A 31 13.06 -22.63 -13.73
CA VAL A 31 13.24 -22.47 -12.28
C VAL A 31 12.74 -21.10 -11.86
N THR A 32 11.79 -21.10 -10.93
CA THR A 32 11.22 -19.89 -10.34
C THR A 32 11.96 -19.53 -9.06
N PHE A 33 12.24 -18.24 -8.92
CA PHE A 33 12.91 -17.67 -7.76
C PHE A 33 11.90 -16.91 -6.88
N GLY A 34 12.22 -16.79 -5.59
CA GLY A 34 11.55 -15.94 -4.61
C GLY A 34 12.52 -14.88 -4.11
N CYS A 35 12.01 -13.68 -3.82
CA CYS A 35 12.84 -12.64 -3.22
C CYS A 35 13.24 -13.04 -1.79
N VAL A 36 14.47 -12.70 -1.40
CA VAL A 36 14.96 -12.91 -0.04
C VAL A 36 14.24 -12.00 0.96
N PRO A 37 14.25 -12.31 2.27
CA PRO A 37 13.65 -11.45 3.29
C PRO A 37 14.11 -9.99 3.18
N GLY A 38 13.17 -9.06 3.24
CA GLY A 38 13.42 -7.62 3.06
C GLY A 38 13.36 -7.13 1.60
N TYR A 39 13.13 -8.03 0.64
CA TYR A 39 12.88 -7.70 -0.76
C TYR A 39 11.52 -8.23 -1.20
N THR A 40 10.86 -7.45 -2.05
CA THR A 40 9.54 -7.73 -2.58
C THR A 40 9.60 -7.83 -4.09
N ARG A 41 8.78 -8.72 -4.64
CA ARG A 41 8.71 -8.93 -6.10
C ARG A 41 8.09 -7.71 -6.77
N ARG A 42 8.85 -7.10 -7.67
CA ARG A 42 8.36 -6.02 -8.54
C ARG A 42 7.27 -6.57 -9.47
N PRO A 43 6.17 -5.82 -9.66
CA PRO A 43 5.07 -6.26 -10.51
C PRO A 43 5.53 -6.34 -11.97
N PHE A 44 4.86 -7.20 -12.76
CA PHE A 44 5.08 -7.37 -14.19
C PHE A 44 6.47 -7.91 -14.64
N LEU A 45 7.38 -8.22 -13.71
CA LEU A 45 8.68 -8.81 -14.02
C LEU A 45 8.70 -10.34 -13.86
N SER A 46 9.42 -11.02 -14.75
CA SER A 46 9.61 -12.47 -14.67
C SER A 46 10.57 -12.82 -13.53
N ASP A 47 10.14 -13.73 -12.66
CA ASP A 47 10.92 -14.33 -11.57
C ASP A 47 11.45 -15.73 -11.96
N THR A 48 11.35 -16.09 -13.24
CA THR A 48 11.67 -17.43 -13.73
C THR A 48 12.77 -17.39 -14.78
N ILE A 49 13.73 -18.31 -14.64
CA ILE A 49 14.79 -18.57 -15.63
C ILE A 49 14.55 -19.89 -16.35
N GLN A 50 15.09 -20.02 -17.55
CA GLN A 50 14.97 -21.20 -18.38
C GLN A 50 16.34 -21.68 -18.85
N CYS A 51 16.55 -23.00 -18.85
CA CYS A 51 17.70 -23.62 -19.48
C CYS A 51 17.53 -23.61 -21.01
N LEU A 52 18.34 -22.82 -21.70
CA LEU A 52 18.28 -22.62 -23.14
C LEU A 52 19.00 -23.75 -23.91
N PRO A 53 18.72 -23.95 -25.21
CA PRO A 53 19.35 -25.01 -26.02
C PRO A 53 20.88 -24.91 -26.15
N ASN A 54 21.46 -23.74 -25.85
CA ASN A 54 22.90 -23.52 -25.80
C ASN A 54 23.52 -23.90 -24.43
N SER A 55 22.80 -24.65 -23.59
CA SER A 55 23.22 -25.07 -22.24
C SER A 55 23.54 -23.90 -21.31
N ARG A 56 22.89 -22.76 -21.51
CA ARG A 56 23.00 -21.57 -20.65
C ARG A 56 21.65 -21.21 -20.05
N TRP A 57 21.66 -20.67 -18.85
CA TRP A 57 20.47 -20.10 -18.23
C TRP A 57 20.11 -18.77 -18.87
N SER A 58 18.81 -18.51 -19.02
CA SER A 58 18.32 -17.18 -19.37
C SER A 58 18.58 -16.19 -18.23
N SER A 59 18.76 -14.91 -18.57
CA SER A 59 18.87 -13.84 -17.59
C SER A 59 17.50 -13.23 -17.31
N PRO A 60 17.01 -13.26 -16.07
CA PRO A 60 15.80 -12.53 -15.71
C PRO A 60 16.13 -11.03 -15.53
N PRO A 61 15.13 -10.14 -15.62
CA PRO A 61 15.28 -8.76 -15.19
C PRO A 61 15.45 -8.67 -13.66
N ASP A 62 15.80 -7.50 -13.14
CA ASP A 62 15.84 -7.25 -11.70
C ASP A 62 14.43 -7.20 -11.10
N PHE A 63 13.89 -8.38 -10.77
CA PHE A 63 12.52 -8.56 -10.29
C PHE A 63 12.36 -8.41 -8.78
N CYS A 64 13.43 -8.31 -8.01
CA CYS A 64 13.37 -8.08 -6.56
C CYS A 64 13.78 -6.63 -6.25
N GLY A 65 12.94 -5.92 -5.50
CA GLY A 65 13.24 -4.56 -5.06
C GLY A 65 12.98 -4.42 -3.57
N ARG A 66 13.55 -3.38 -2.96
CA ARG A 66 13.10 -2.92 -1.66
C ARG A 66 11.90 -2.00 -1.87
N ASP A 67 10.92 -2.12 -1.01
CA ASP A 67 9.73 -1.28 -1.00
C ASP A 67 9.45 -0.77 0.41
N CYS A 68 8.66 0.31 0.48
CA CYS A 68 8.04 0.68 1.73
C CYS A 68 7.06 -0.40 2.18
N PRO A 69 6.82 -0.54 3.50
CA PRO A 69 5.77 -1.42 4.01
C PRO A 69 4.40 -0.96 3.50
N ARG A 70 3.34 -1.71 3.80
CA ARG A 70 1.97 -1.24 3.53
C ARG A 70 1.78 0.18 4.09
N PRO A 71 1.18 1.10 3.33
CA PRO A 71 1.01 2.47 3.79
C PRO A 71 0.24 2.56 5.11
N PRO A 72 0.52 3.58 5.94
CA PRO A 72 -0.07 3.69 7.27
C PRO A 72 -1.59 3.87 7.21
N SER A 73 -2.33 3.18 8.09
CA SER A 73 -3.76 3.41 8.26
C SER A 73 -3.99 4.54 9.26
N THR A 74 -4.85 5.50 8.93
CA THR A 74 -5.23 6.60 9.84
C THR A 74 -6.69 6.48 10.26
N PRO A 75 -7.11 7.08 11.38
CA PRO A 75 -8.51 7.06 11.83
C PRO A 75 -9.42 8.00 11.04
N PHE A 76 -8.87 8.97 10.31
CA PHE A 76 -9.62 9.97 9.54
C PHE A 76 -9.66 9.68 8.04
N ALA A 77 -8.70 8.92 7.51
CA ALA A 77 -8.63 8.58 6.11
C ALA A 77 -8.19 7.12 5.89
N ALA A 78 -8.55 6.57 4.74
CA ALA A 78 -8.16 5.25 4.30
C ALA A 78 -7.43 5.35 2.95
N ILE A 79 -6.51 4.44 2.67
CA ILE A 79 -5.82 4.39 1.38
C ILE A 79 -6.86 4.19 0.27
N SER A 80 -6.64 4.79 -0.90
CA SER A 80 -7.51 4.61 -2.06
C SER A 80 -7.57 3.12 -2.47
N PRO A 81 -8.71 2.60 -2.96
CA PRO A 81 -8.80 1.22 -3.40
C PRO A 81 -7.77 0.85 -4.49
N GLN A 82 -7.40 1.82 -5.33
CA GLN A 82 -6.41 1.65 -6.40
C GLN A 82 -5.01 1.44 -5.83
N ASP A 83 -4.62 2.25 -4.85
CA ASP A 83 -3.29 2.14 -4.22
C ASP A 83 -3.22 0.95 -3.26
N GLN A 84 -4.34 0.57 -2.63
CA GLN A 84 -4.41 -0.57 -1.72
C GLN A 84 -4.16 -1.92 -2.42
N GLN A 85 -4.43 -2.03 -3.72
CA GLN A 85 -4.18 -3.24 -4.50
C GLN A 85 -2.70 -3.42 -4.89
N GLN A 86 -1.85 -2.43 -4.63
CA GLN A 86 -0.43 -2.54 -4.93
C GLN A 86 0.28 -3.45 -3.91
N ASN A 87 1.12 -4.34 -4.44
CA ASN A 87 1.95 -5.27 -3.67
C ASN A 87 3.42 -4.82 -3.60
N PHE A 88 3.76 -3.67 -4.18
CA PHE A 88 5.12 -3.15 -4.22
C PHE A 88 5.08 -1.62 -4.25
N TYR A 89 5.62 -0.97 -3.22
CA TYR A 89 5.68 0.49 -3.10
C TYR A 89 7.13 0.98 -3.23
N ALA A 90 7.54 1.28 -4.47
CA ALA A 90 8.89 1.78 -4.72
C ALA A 90 9.15 3.10 -3.98
N VAL A 91 10.41 3.41 -3.71
CA VAL A 91 10.83 4.76 -3.28
C VAL A 91 10.26 5.82 -4.23
N ASN A 92 9.79 6.94 -3.67
CA ASN A 92 9.03 8.02 -4.33
C ASN A 92 7.61 7.66 -4.79
N THR A 93 7.12 6.44 -4.52
CA THR A 93 5.71 6.09 -4.74
C THR A 93 4.84 6.92 -3.81
N THR A 94 3.83 7.59 -4.37
CA THR A 94 2.87 8.39 -3.61
C THR A 94 1.49 7.75 -3.67
N VAL A 95 0.93 7.43 -2.50
CA VAL A 95 -0.41 6.87 -2.37
C VAL A 95 -1.39 7.96 -1.95
N ARG A 96 -2.63 7.84 -2.42
CA ARG A 96 -3.73 8.75 -2.09
C ARG A 96 -4.60 8.16 -1.00
N TYR A 97 -5.15 9.04 -0.18
CA TYR A 97 -6.12 8.70 0.84
C TYR A 97 -7.49 9.31 0.53
N ILE A 98 -8.52 8.62 0.99
CA ILE A 98 -9.92 9.00 0.92
C ILE A 98 -10.42 9.15 2.35
N CYS A 99 -11.13 10.24 2.62
CA CYS A 99 -11.70 10.47 3.95
C CYS A 99 -12.67 9.35 4.34
N ARG A 100 -12.56 8.88 5.58
CA ARG A 100 -13.45 7.84 6.12
C ARG A 100 -14.86 8.39 6.29
N GLN A 101 -15.81 7.49 6.46
CA GLN A 101 -17.19 7.85 6.76
C GLN A 101 -17.25 8.75 8.00
N GLY A 102 -18.01 9.85 7.89
CA GLY A 102 -18.09 10.87 8.95
C GLY A 102 -16.98 11.90 8.92
N PHE A 103 -16.04 11.81 7.96
CA PHE A 103 -15.06 12.84 7.66
C PHE A 103 -15.28 13.43 6.27
N GLU A 104 -14.82 14.66 6.07
CA GLU A 104 -14.79 15.38 4.79
C GLU A 104 -13.45 16.07 4.61
N ASN A 105 -13.04 16.23 3.35
CA ASN A 105 -11.79 16.93 3.03
C ASN A 105 -12.03 18.44 3.15
N THR A 106 -11.18 19.14 3.89
CA THR A 106 -11.24 20.60 4.04
C THR A 106 -10.52 21.37 2.95
N THR A 107 -9.90 20.65 2.01
CA THR A 107 -9.11 21.23 0.92
C THR A 107 -9.47 20.56 -0.41
N ASP A 108 -9.12 21.20 -1.52
CA ASP A 108 -9.27 20.60 -2.85
C ASP A 108 -8.23 19.49 -3.14
N GLN A 109 -7.23 19.33 -2.27
CA GLN A 109 -6.16 18.35 -2.44
C GLN A 109 -6.42 17.09 -1.61
N PRO A 110 -6.31 15.88 -2.19
CA PRO A 110 -6.43 14.65 -1.41
C PRO A 110 -5.24 14.52 -0.44
N PRO A 111 -5.45 13.96 0.77
CA PRO A 111 -4.33 13.57 1.62
C PRO A 111 -3.48 12.52 0.91
N THR A 112 -2.16 12.71 0.90
CA THR A 112 -1.20 11.80 0.27
C THR A 112 -0.09 11.42 1.23
N SER A 113 0.56 10.29 0.97
CA SER A 113 1.78 9.88 1.66
C SER A 113 2.74 9.29 0.64
N THR A 114 4.03 9.57 0.81
CA THR A 114 5.09 9.23 -0.13
C THR A 114 6.11 8.32 0.55
N CYS A 115 6.52 7.27 -0.16
CA CYS A 115 7.59 6.38 0.26
C CYS A 115 8.95 7.09 0.10
N LEU A 116 9.69 7.21 1.19
CA LEU A 116 10.99 7.87 1.26
C LEU A 116 12.15 6.90 0.96
N ASP A 117 13.35 7.45 0.76
CA ASP A 117 14.58 6.68 0.49
C ASP A 117 14.95 5.72 1.64
N ASP A 118 14.55 6.05 2.86
CA ASP A 118 14.74 5.21 4.05
C ASP A 118 13.68 4.11 4.22
N LEU A 119 12.81 3.94 3.21
CA LEU A 119 11.70 2.99 3.18
C LEU A 119 10.63 3.25 4.24
N THR A 120 10.51 4.51 4.67
CA THR A 120 9.42 4.97 5.52
C THR A 120 8.41 5.80 4.74
N TRP A 121 7.21 5.96 5.28
CA TRP A 121 6.16 6.79 4.70
C TRP A 121 6.17 8.19 5.32
N THR A 122 5.98 9.21 4.50
CA THR A 122 5.70 10.57 5.02
C THR A 122 4.41 10.60 5.83
N GLU A 123 4.31 11.54 6.76
CA GLU A 123 3.11 11.72 7.57
C GLU A 123 1.89 12.00 6.69
N VAL A 124 0.78 11.30 6.96
CA VAL A 124 -0.49 11.54 6.26
C VAL A 124 -1.07 12.87 6.76
N PRO A 125 -1.21 13.88 5.91
CA PRO A 125 -1.69 15.19 6.34
C PRO A 125 -3.15 15.10 6.80
N LYS A 126 -3.47 15.84 7.88
CA LYS A 126 -4.81 15.85 8.51
C LYS A 126 -5.79 16.73 7.74
N LEU A 127 -6.01 16.42 6.46
CA LEU A 127 -6.93 17.16 5.58
C LEU A 127 -8.38 16.67 5.70
N CYS A 128 -8.59 15.48 6.26
CA CYS A 128 -9.93 14.97 6.55
C CYS A 128 -10.35 15.39 7.96
N GLN A 129 -11.35 16.28 8.05
CA GLN A 129 -11.95 16.69 9.31
C GLN A 129 -13.32 16.04 9.49
N LYS A 130 -13.76 15.92 10.74
CA LYS A 130 -15.04 15.32 11.05
C LYS A 130 -16.15 16.21 10.48
N LYS A 131 -17.12 15.61 9.79
CA LYS A 131 -18.25 16.33 9.20
C LYS A 131 -19.01 17.08 10.29
N THR A 132 -19.50 18.24 9.92
CA THR A 132 -20.22 19.13 10.84
C THR A 132 -21.69 19.20 10.45
N CYS A 133 -22.59 19.04 11.42
CA CYS A 133 -24.05 19.13 11.20
C CYS A 133 -24.57 20.57 11.16
N GLY A 134 -23.70 21.55 11.43
CA GLY A 134 -24.07 22.93 11.66
C GLY A 134 -24.74 23.14 13.01
N ALA A 135 -24.92 24.40 13.41
CA ALA A 135 -25.74 24.73 14.56
C ALA A 135 -27.22 24.69 14.15
N PRO A 136 -28.06 23.78 14.69
CA PRO A 136 -29.51 23.86 14.52
C PRO A 136 -30.06 25.20 15.01
N ALA A 137 -31.11 25.67 14.33
CA ALA A 137 -31.80 26.90 14.68
C ALA A 137 -32.52 26.78 16.02
N ASN A 138 -32.65 27.91 16.72
CA ASN A 138 -33.47 27.98 17.93
C ASN A 138 -34.96 27.82 17.57
N PRO A 139 -35.73 27.03 18.36
CA PRO A 139 -37.19 26.98 18.22
C PRO A 139 -37.85 28.30 18.64
N GLU A 140 -39.11 28.52 18.24
CA GLU A 140 -39.86 29.77 18.45
C GLU A 140 -40.01 30.20 19.93
N HIS A 141 -40.04 29.23 20.86
CA HIS A 141 -40.13 29.44 22.31
C HIS A 141 -39.14 28.57 23.08
N GLY A 142 -37.88 28.58 22.64
CA GLY A 142 -36.82 27.88 23.35
C GLY A 142 -35.46 28.10 22.73
N GLN A 143 -34.44 27.57 23.40
CA GLN A 143 -33.06 27.67 22.99
C GLN A 143 -32.44 26.29 22.84
N VAL A 144 -31.65 26.13 21.78
CA VAL A 144 -30.80 24.95 21.63
C VAL A 144 -29.42 25.24 22.23
N THR A 145 -29.01 24.44 23.19
CA THR A 145 -27.65 24.45 23.75
C THR A 145 -26.86 23.29 23.18
N ILE A 146 -25.71 23.60 22.57
CA ILE A 146 -24.86 22.64 21.87
C ILE A 146 -23.43 22.81 22.35
N LYS A 147 -22.75 21.70 22.69
CA LYS A 147 -21.34 21.68 23.06
C LYS A 147 -20.42 21.24 21.92
N ASP A 148 -20.94 20.42 21.02
CA ASP A 148 -20.24 19.91 19.84
C ASP A 148 -21.24 19.87 18.67
N HIS A 149 -20.77 20.23 17.47
CA HIS A 149 -21.55 20.32 16.24
C HIS A 149 -21.08 19.31 15.18
N HIS A 150 -20.08 18.49 15.50
CA HIS A 150 -19.64 17.40 14.64
C HIS A 150 -20.65 16.24 14.63
N LEU A 151 -20.57 15.42 13.59
CA LEU A 151 -21.44 14.24 13.41
C LEU A 151 -21.44 13.34 14.66
N GLY A 152 -22.64 13.01 15.15
CA GLY A 152 -22.86 12.20 16.35
C GLY A 152 -22.96 13.01 17.66
N ALA A 153 -22.83 14.34 17.60
CA ALA A 153 -23.07 15.19 18.77
C ALA A 153 -24.56 15.30 19.13
N THR A 154 -24.84 15.58 20.40
CA THR A 154 -26.20 15.74 20.94
C THR A 154 -26.48 17.20 21.28
N ALA A 155 -27.60 17.72 20.76
CA ALA A 155 -28.10 19.04 21.09
C ALA A 155 -29.17 18.95 22.20
N LYS A 156 -29.11 19.86 23.18
CA LYS A 156 -30.11 19.96 24.24
C LYS A 156 -31.05 21.12 23.92
N VAL A 157 -32.35 20.85 23.84
CA VAL A 157 -33.38 21.89 23.70
C VAL A 157 -33.89 22.27 25.07
N VAL A 158 -33.98 23.57 25.35
CA VAL A 158 -34.54 24.15 26.57
C VAL A 158 -35.69 25.05 26.17
N CYS A 159 -36.90 24.74 26.62
CA CYS A 159 -38.06 25.59 26.35
C CYS A 159 -38.06 26.81 27.26
N ASP A 160 -38.60 27.92 26.76
CA ASP A 160 -38.85 29.11 27.55
C ASP A 160 -39.87 28.79 28.66
N ARG A 161 -39.77 29.52 29.77
CA ARG A 161 -40.76 29.41 30.85
C ARG A 161 -42.05 30.09 30.42
N GLY A 162 -43.16 29.34 30.49
CA GLY A 162 -44.53 29.83 30.42
C GLY A 162 -45.30 29.34 31.65
#